data_AF-A0A6N7AF87-F1
#
_entry.id   AF-A0A6N7AF87-F1
#
_cell.length_a   1.000
_cell.length_b   1.000
_cell.length_c   1.000
_cell.angle_alpha   90.00
_cell.angle_beta   90.00
_cell.angle_gamma   90.00
#
_symmetry.space_group_name_H-M   'P 1'
#
loop_
_entity.id
_entity.type
_entity.pdbx_description
1 polymer ?
#
loop_
_entity_poly.entity_id
_entity_poly.type
_entity_poly.pdbx_seq_one_letter_code
_entity_poly.pdbx_strand_id
1 'polypeptide(L)'
;MSERYHYRLSGLDYVYLVNGFAWHETEYGPGIAIDDLDHLHEAIARHVVTSPSRLRGQEVRFLRSILNVSQAALVMPVIAFDGESWISPLRIRDRGTVHGQERD
;
A
#
# COMPACT_ATOMS: atom_id res chain seq x y z
N MET A 1 14.18 10.19 24.64
CA MET A 1 14.50 10.68 23.29
C MET A 1 13.83 9.73 22.31
N SER A 2 12.89 10.18 21.47
CA SER A 2 12.34 9.30 20.43
C SER A 2 13.43 9.00 19.42
N GLU A 3 13.90 7.76 19.40
CA GLU A 3 14.81 7.28 18.37
C GLU A 3 14.04 7.29 17.04
N ARG A 4 14.59 7.99 16.05
CA ARG A 4 14.02 8.05 14.70
C ARG A 4 14.97 7.34 13.75
N TYR A 5 14.43 6.39 12.99
CA TYR A 5 15.23 5.69 12.01
C TYR A 5 15.10 6.35 10.64
N HIS A 6 16.23 6.70 10.02
CA HIS A 6 16.23 7.21 8.64
C HIS A 6 15.99 6.06 7.67
N TYR A 7 14.84 6.07 6.99
CA TYR A 7 14.44 4.98 6.10
C TYR A 7 15.10 5.11 4.72
N ARG A 8 16.39 4.79 4.67
CA ARG A 8 17.24 4.95 3.47
C ARG A 8 16.81 4.09 2.29
N LEU A 9 16.15 2.95 2.54
CA LEU A 9 15.67 2.04 1.50
C LEU A 9 14.60 2.68 0.59
N SER A 10 13.90 3.72 1.05
CA SER A 10 13.00 4.51 0.18
C SER A 10 13.73 5.36 -0.87
N GLY A 11 15.02 5.65 -0.67
CA GLY A 11 15.75 6.62 -1.49
C GLY A 11 15.34 8.09 -1.26
N LEU A 12 14.51 8.36 -0.25
CA LEU A 12 14.11 9.71 0.14
C LEU A 12 14.94 10.18 1.33
N ASP A 13 15.50 11.38 1.23
CA ASP A 13 16.35 11.98 2.27
C ASP A 13 15.57 12.46 3.50
N TYR A 14 14.26 12.69 3.36
CA TYR A 14 13.41 13.28 4.41
C TYR A 14 12.49 12.29 5.14
N VAL A 15 12.58 10.97 4.88
CA VAL A 15 11.68 9.99 5.50
C VAL A 15 12.31 9.35 6.75
N TYR A 16 11.72 9.62 7.90
CA TYR A 16 12.15 9.09 9.20
C TYR A 16 11.01 8.33 9.88
N LEU A 17 11.27 7.09 10.28
CA LEU A 17 10.33 6.27 11.05
C LEU A 17 10.42 6.63 12.53
N VAL A 18 9.28 6.85 13.14
CA VAL A 18 9.14 7.08 14.59
C VAL A 18 8.70 5.82 15.34
N ASN A 19 8.23 4.81 14.61
CA ASN A 19 7.68 3.54 15.09
C ASN A 19 7.58 2.53 13.93
N GLY A 20 7.07 1.33 14.22
CA GLY A 20 6.84 0.29 13.20
C GLY A 20 8.12 -0.36 12.68
N PHE A 21 9.20 -0.30 13.46
CA PHE A 21 10.47 -0.95 13.16
C PHE A 21 11.10 -1.51 14.44
N ALA A 22 11.83 -2.61 14.30
CA ALA A 22 12.55 -3.27 15.38
C ALA A 22 14.00 -3.56 14.98
N TRP A 23 14.91 -3.31 15.92
CA TRP A 23 16.33 -3.65 15.76
C TRP A 23 16.54 -5.13 16.11
N HIS A 24 17.28 -5.84 15.28
CA HIS A 24 17.65 -7.23 15.52
C HIS A 24 19.14 -7.43 15.26
N GLU A 25 19.82 -8.19 16.12
CA GLU A 25 21.19 -8.61 15.85
C GLU A 25 21.17 -9.79 14.87
N THR A 26 21.90 -9.64 13.77
CA THR A 26 22.14 -10.73 12.81
C THR A 26 23.63 -11.04 12.79
N GLU A 27 23.99 -12.22 12.29
CA GLU A 27 25.41 -12.62 12.13
C GLU A 27 26.20 -11.63 11.24
N TYR A 28 25.50 -10.85 10.41
CA TYR A 28 26.07 -9.85 9.51
C TYR A 28 26.02 -8.41 10.06
N GLY A 29 25.59 -8.23 11.32
CA GLY A 29 25.46 -6.95 12.00
C GLY A 29 24.02 -6.57 12.36
N PRO A 30 23.80 -5.35 12.88
CA PRO A 30 22.47 -4.88 13.27
C PRO A 30 21.57 -4.72 12.03
N GLY A 31 20.48 -5.48 12.00
CA GLY A 31 19.42 -5.40 11.01
C GLY A 31 18.19 -4.68 11.57
N ILE A 32 17.31 -4.24 10.66
CA ILE A 32 16.04 -3.62 11.02
C ILE A 32 14.92 -4.40 10.34
N ALA A 33 13.96 -4.85 11.14
CA ALA A 33 12.69 -5.33 10.64
C ALA A 33 11.69 -4.17 10.61
N ILE A 34 10.90 -4.09 9.55
CA ILE A 34 9.78 -3.16 9.42
C ILE A 34 8.51 -3.98 9.47
N ASP A 35 7.58 -3.59 10.34
CA ASP A 35 6.40 -4.40 10.64
C ASP A 35 5.46 -4.52 9.43
N ASP A 36 5.22 -3.40 8.74
CA ASP A 36 4.34 -3.33 7.57
C ASP A 36 4.96 -2.45 6.48
N LEU A 37 5.75 -3.09 5.63
CA LEU A 37 6.48 -2.43 4.55
C LEU A 37 5.53 -1.86 3.49
N ASP A 38 4.45 -2.58 3.18
CA ASP A 38 3.51 -2.23 2.12
C ASP A 38 2.72 -0.98 2.50
N HIS A 39 2.16 -0.93 3.71
CA HIS A 39 1.45 0.27 4.20
C HIS A 39 2.40 1.45 4.38
N LEU A 40 3.65 1.21 4.79
CA LEU A 40 4.66 2.28 4.86
C LEU A 40 4.90 2.89 3.47
N HIS A 41 5.08 2.07 2.44
CA HIS A 41 5.26 2.55 1.07
C HIS A 41 4.03 3.26 0.52
N GLU A 42 2.82 2.74 0.79
CA GLU A 42 1.57 3.41 0.41
C GLU A 42 1.45 4.79 1.07
N ALA A 43 1.74 4.89 2.37
CA ALA A 43 1.67 6.15 3.11
C ALA A 43 2.65 7.19 2.55
N ILE A 44 3.88 6.79 2.25
CA ILE A 44 4.88 7.66 1.62
C ILE A 44 4.43 8.07 0.21
N ALA A 45 3.92 7.14 -0.59
CA ALA A 45 3.43 7.40 -1.94
C ALA A 45 2.29 8.42 -1.94
N ARG A 46 1.31 8.22 -1.06
CA ARG A 46 0.17 9.11 -0.86
C ARG A 46 0.63 10.50 -0.48
N HIS A 47 1.60 10.62 0.43
CA HIS A 47 2.18 11.90 0.79
C HIS A 47 2.85 12.61 -0.40
N VAL A 48 3.61 11.87 -1.21
CA VAL A 48 4.31 12.43 -2.38
C VAL A 48 3.32 12.94 -3.44
N VAL A 49 2.27 12.15 -3.76
CA VAL A 49 1.31 12.53 -4.84
C VAL A 49 0.30 13.59 -4.42
N THR A 50 0.01 13.71 -3.12
CA THR A 50 -0.91 14.74 -2.58
C THR A 50 -0.19 16.04 -2.21
N SER A 51 1.14 16.05 -2.23
CA SER A 51 1.92 17.26 -1.99
C SER A 51 1.68 18.27 -3.12
N PRO A 52 1.38 19.55 -2.81
CA PRO A 52 1.20 20.60 -3.82
C PRO A 52 2.53 21.02 -4.49
N SER A 53 3.65 20.42 -4.07
CA SER A 53 4.99 20.75 -4.57
C SER A 53 5.29 20.04 -5.89
N ARG A 54 6.17 20.63 -6.70
CA ARG A 54 6.71 19.96 -7.89
C ARG A 54 7.47 18.71 -7.46
N LEU A 55 7.17 17.57 -8.10
CA LEU A 55 7.87 16.31 -7.87
C LEU A 55 9.39 16.47 -8.10
N ARG A 56 10.17 16.09 -7.09
CA ARG A 56 11.63 16.03 -7.13
C ARG A 56 12.10 14.72 -7.75
N GLY A 57 13.33 14.70 -8.25
CA GLY A 57 13.88 13.50 -8.91
C GLY A 57 13.90 12.25 -8.01
N GLN A 58 14.10 12.40 -6.70
CA GLN A 58 14.04 11.29 -5.75
C GLN A 58 12.63 10.75 -5.55
N GLU A 59 11.63 11.63 -5.52
CA GLU A 59 10.22 11.29 -5.38
C GLU A 59 9.76 10.50 -6.60
N VAL A 60 10.13 10.94 -7.81
CA VAL A 60 9.83 10.20 -9.05
C VAL A 60 10.50 8.81 -9.06
N ARG A 61 11.75 8.69 -8.58
CA ARG A 61 12.44 7.40 -8.48
C ARG A 61 11.74 6.47 -7.48
N PHE A 62 11.34 6.99 -6.33
CA PHE A 62 10.58 6.25 -5.32
C PHE A 62 9.23 5.78 -5.88
N LEU A 63 8.47 6.67 -6.53
CA LEU A 63 7.20 6.32 -7.19
C LEU A 63 7.41 5.21 -8.23
N ARG A 64 8.46 5.29 -9.04
CA ARG A 64 8.78 4.24 -10.01
C ARG A 64 9.09 2.89 -9.35
N SER A 65 9.81 2.87 -8.21
CA SER A 65 10.09 1.61 -7.51
C SER A 65 8.82 0.98 -6.93
N ILE A 66 7.90 1.77 -6.37
CA ILE A 66 6.66 1.22 -5.78
C ILE A 66 5.65 0.78 -6.85
N LEU A 67 5.60 1.45 -8.00
CA LEU A 67 4.74 1.06 -9.14
C LEU A 67 5.19 -0.28 -9.74
N ASN A 68 6.47 -0.60 -9.61
CA ASN A 68 7.03 -1.89 -10.04
C ASN A 68 6.91 -2.99 -8.97
N VAL A 69 6.54 -2.63 -7.74
CA VAL A 69 6.43 -3.54 -6.57
C VAL A 69 4.98 -3.96 -6.28
N SER A 70 3.98 -3.50 -7.04
CA SER A 70 2.61 -3.84 -6.71
C SER A 70 1.66 -4.01 -7.89
N GLN A 71 1.84 -5.08 -8.68
CA GLN A 71 0.74 -5.57 -9.52
C GLN A 71 -0.50 -5.97 -8.68
N ALA A 72 -0.31 -6.24 -7.38
CA ALA A 72 -1.38 -6.55 -6.43
C ALA A 72 -1.96 -5.33 -5.69
N ALA A 73 -1.15 -4.34 -5.31
CA ALA A 73 -1.64 -3.14 -4.60
C ALA A 73 -2.17 -2.04 -5.55
N LEU A 74 -1.76 -2.03 -6.82
CA LEU A 74 -2.32 -1.15 -7.86
C LEU A 74 -3.77 -1.49 -8.26
N VAL A 75 -4.35 -2.58 -7.74
CA VAL A 75 -5.78 -2.88 -7.92
C VAL A 75 -6.65 -1.92 -7.09
N MET A 76 -6.07 -1.20 -6.11
CA MET A 76 -6.77 -0.10 -5.44
C MET A 76 -6.72 1.15 -6.36
N PRO A 77 -7.89 1.71 -6.76
CA PRO A 77 -7.98 2.57 -7.92
C PRO A 77 -7.47 3.99 -7.60
N VAL A 78 -6.15 4.19 -7.76
CA VAL A 78 -5.54 5.53 -7.84
C VAL A 78 -6.04 6.31 -9.09
N ILE A 79 -6.77 5.65 -10.00
CA ILE A 79 -7.42 6.26 -11.17
C ILE A 79 -8.86 6.72 -10.87
N ALA A 80 -9.42 6.44 -9.68
CA ALA A 80 -10.76 6.88 -9.29
C ALA A 80 -10.72 8.16 -8.43
N PHE A 81 -10.16 9.23 -9.00
CA PHE A 81 -10.43 10.60 -8.56
C PHE A 81 -11.13 11.35 -9.69
N ASP A 82 -12.25 10.81 -10.16
CA ASP A 82 -13.34 11.64 -10.66
C ASP A 82 -14.67 10.96 -10.30
N GLY A 83 -15.63 11.76 -9.86
CA GLY A 83 -16.81 11.29 -9.16
C GLY A 83 -17.78 10.54 -10.07
N GLU A 84 -17.71 9.21 -10.09
CA GLU A 84 -18.87 8.38 -10.44
C GLU A 84 -18.73 6.98 -9.80
N SER A 85 -19.66 6.67 -8.90
CA SER A 85 -19.76 5.40 -8.19
C SER A 85 -20.14 4.27 -9.14
N TRP A 86 -19.23 3.34 -9.40
CA TRP A 86 -19.53 2.07 -10.09
C TRP A 86 -18.88 0.89 -9.39
N ILE A 87 -19.22 0.67 -8.12
CA ILE A 87 -19.14 -0.68 -7.56
C ILE A 87 -20.46 -1.37 -7.89
N SER A 88 -20.52 -2.04 -9.05
CA SER A 88 -21.62 -2.97 -9.33
C SER A 88 -21.46 -4.20 -8.41
N PRO A 89 -22.46 -4.58 -7.59
CA PRO A 89 -22.34 -5.76 -6.77
C PRO A 89 -22.31 -6.99 -7.68
N LEU A 90 -21.33 -7.87 -7.42
CA LEU A 90 -21.27 -9.23 -7.94
C LEU A 90 -22.67 -9.85 -7.91
N ARG A 91 -23.25 -10.03 -9.10
CA ARG A 91 -24.45 -10.84 -9.29
C ARG A 91 -24.01 -12.30 -9.39
N ILE A 92 -23.62 -12.88 -8.26
CA ILE A 92 -23.60 -14.34 -8.10
C ILE A 92 -25.06 -14.78 -8.11
N ARG A 93 -25.56 -15.20 -9.27
CA ARG A 93 -26.83 -15.93 -9.36
C ARG A 93 -26.55 -17.34 -8.84
N ASP A 94 -26.88 -17.57 -7.59
CA ASP A 94 -27.19 -18.91 -7.10
C ASP A 94 -28.27 -19.52 -8.01
N ARG A 95 -27.92 -20.57 -8.75
CA ARG A 95 -28.89 -21.51 -9.31
C ARG A 95 -28.96 -22.69 -8.34
N GLY A 96 -29.94 -22.62 -7.45
CA GLY A 96 -30.20 -23.68 -6.48
C GLY A 96 -31.50 -23.45 -5.73
N THR A 97 -32.63 -23.60 -6.42
CA THR A 97 -33.90 -23.82 -5.72
C THR A 97 -34.56 -25.05 -6.32
N VAL A 98 -34.28 -26.18 -5.68
CA VAL A 98 -35.20 -27.32 -5.67
C VAL A 98 -36.48 -26.85 -4.97
N HIS A 99 -37.60 -26.86 -5.69
CA HIS A 99 -38.90 -27.00 -5.04
C HIS A 99 -39.39 -28.39 -5.39
N GLY A 100 -39.26 -29.26 -4.40
CA GLY A 100 -39.95 -30.54 -4.37
C GLY A 100 -41.46 -30.29 -4.35
N GLN A 101 -42.15 -31.14 -5.08
CA GLN A 101 -43.57 -31.36 -4.94
C GLN A 101 -43.92 -31.91 -3.54
N GLU A 102 -44.95 -31.34 -2.93
CA GLU A 102 -45.91 -31.92 -1.99
C GLU A 102 -47.04 -30.86 -1.90
N ARG A 103 -48.35 -31.07 -2.06
CA ARG A 103 -49.35 -32.17 -2.11
C ARG A 103 -50.51 -31.63 -2.99
N ASP A 104 -51.51 -32.33 -3.51
CA ASP A 104 -52.26 -33.58 -3.20
C ASP A 104 -52.55 -34.36 -4.50
#